data_AF-A0A7V9QC23-F1
#
_entry.id   AF-A0A7V9QC23-F1
#
_cell.length_a   1.000
_cell.length_b   1.000
_cell.length_c   1.000
_cell.angle_alpha   90.00
_cell.angle_beta   90.00
_cell.angle_gamma   90.00
#
_symmetry.space_group_name_H-M   'P 1'
#
loop_
_entity.id
_entity.type
_entity.pdbx_description
1 polymer ?
#
loop_
_entity_poly.entity_id
_entity_poly.type
_entity_poly.pdbx_seq_one_letter_code
_entity_poly.pdbx_strand_id
1 'polypeptide(L)'
;ALLTGRSRQGSPLGVTLEGLLRSGFVLLGERPGEELLLGLVGRFWTVTGDLQRLDADGFRRFERHGFAKAAWNFHLAPAGERKTRLSTETRVLCLDEASRRRFRRYWLLIRPFSELIRRIMLREIRRRAESSTHPVSA
;
A
#
# COMPACT_ATOMS: atom_id res chain seq x y z
N ALA A 1 -26.88 -27.21 12.37
CA ALA A 1 -26.05 -27.15 11.14
C ALA A 1 -25.10 -25.97 11.26
N LEU A 2 -23.78 -26.24 11.25
CA LEU A 2 -22.73 -25.24 11.41
C LEU A 2 -22.61 -24.39 10.14
N LEU A 3 -22.91 -23.09 10.25
CA LEU A 3 -22.77 -22.14 9.15
C LEU A 3 -21.33 -21.61 9.12
N THR A 4 -20.47 -22.26 8.34
CA THR A 4 -19.16 -21.72 7.95
C THR A 4 -19.37 -20.55 6.99
N GLY A 5 -19.42 -19.34 7.53
CA GLY A 5 -19.47 -18.10 6.74
C GLY A 5 -18.14 -17.84 6.05
N ARG A 6 -18.01 -18.26 4.78
CA ARG A 6 -16.97 -17.71 3.89
C ARG A 6 -17.34 -16.26 3.59
N SER A 7 -16.73 -15.32 4.31
CA SER A 7 -16.79 -13.91 3.91
C SER A 7 -16.13 -13.76 2.55
N ARG A 8 -16.94 -13.55 1.49
CA ARG A 8 -16.44 -13.12 0.18
C ARG A 8 -16.06 -11.64 0.30
N GLN A 9 -14.88 -11.36 0.85
CA GLN A 9 -14.34 -10.00 0.97
C GLN A 9 -13.75 -9.51 -0.37
N GLY A 10 -14.58 -9.41 -1.41
CA GLY A 10 -14.17 -8.78 -2.67
C GLY A 10 -14.16 -7.27 -2.54
N SER A 11 -13.00 -6.61 -2.71
CA SER A 11 -12.95 -5.16 -2.96
C SER A 11 -13.52 -4.83 -4.33
N PRO A 12 -14.38 -3.81 -4.49
CA PRO A 12 -14.72 -3.27 -5.81
C PRO A 12 -13.46 -2.86 -6.60
N LEU A 13 -12.35 -2.58 -5.90
CA LEU A 13 -11.02 -2.35 -6.49
C LEU A 13 -10.08 -3.57 -6.41
N GLY A 14 -10.50 -4.69 -5.82
CA GLY A 14 -9.69 -5.90 -5.65
C GLY A 14 -8.46 -5.78 -4.73
N VAL A 15 -8.19 -4.61 -4.15
CA VAL A 15 -6.98 -4.38 -3.33
C VAL A 15 -7.18 -4.94 -1.91
N THR A 16 -6.57 -6.09 -1.65
CA THR A 16 -6.40 -6.67 -0.31
C THR A 16 -4.92 -6.73 0.03
N LEU A 17 -4.56 -6.85 1.31
CA LEU A 17 -3.16 -7.03 1.71
C LEU A 17 -2.54 -8.23 1.00
N GLU A 18 -3.23 -9.38 0.98
CA GLU A 18 -2.78 -10.55 0.24
C GLU A 18 -2.58 -10.28 -1.26
N GLY A 19 -3.49 -9.52 -1.87
CA GLY A 19 -3.39 -9.13 -3.28
C GLY A 19 -2.16 -8.26 -3.54
N LEU A 20 -1.84 -7.34 -2.63
CA LEU A 20 -0.63 -6.51 -2.70
C LEU A 20 0.62 -7.37 -2.54
N LEU A 21 0.65 -8.30 -1.59
CA LEU A 21 1.80 -9.19 -1.41
C LEU A 21 2.03 -10.07 -2.66
N ARG A 22 0.95 -10.58 -3.27
CA ARG A 22 1.04 -11.35 -4.54
C ARG A 22 1.52 -10.51 -5.72
N SER A 23 1.27 -9.20 -5.73
CA SER A 23 1.72 -8.31 -6.80
C SER A 23 3.17 -7.85 -6.65
N GLY A 24 3.86 -8.30 -5.59
CA GLY A 24 5.29 -8.04 -5.38
C GLY A 24 5.59 -7.04 -4.27
N PHE A 25 4.57 -6.55 -3.55
CA PHE A 25 4.83 -5.83 -2.30
C PHE A 25 5.38 -6.76 -1.24
N VAL A 26 6.25 -6.22 -0.39
CA VAL A 26 6.80 -6.91 0.76
C VAL A 26 6.42 -6.20 2.04
N LEU A 27 6.09 -6.95 3.09
CA LEU A 27 5.88 -6.39 4.42
C LEU A 27 7.23 -6.01 5.03
N LEU A 28 7.46 -4.70 5.25
CA LEU A 28 8.70 -4.19 5.82
C LEU A 28 8.64 -4.05 7.34
N GLY A 29 7.43 -3.86 7.87
CA GLY A 29 7.17 -3.75 9.31
C GLY A 29 5.69 -3.55 9.60
N GLU A 30 5.30 -3.93 10.80
CA GLU A 30 3.95 -3.77 11.32
C GLU A 30 4.02 -3.41 12.80
N ARG A 31 3.23 -2.41 13.18
CA ARG A 31 2.86 -2.11 14.57
C ARG A 31 1.36 -2.38 14.69
N PRO A 32 0.95 -3.49 15.30
CA PRO A 32 -0.46 -3.90 15.35
C PRO A 32 -1.34 -2.77 15.88
N GLY A 33 -2.42 -2.45 15.16
CA GLY A 33 -3.34 -1.37 15.53
C GLY A 33 -2.86 0.06 15.25
N GLU A 34 -1.61 0.26 14.83
CA GLU A 34 -1.01 1.58 14.63
C GLU A 34 -0.50 1.83 13.21
N GLU A 35 0.30 0.91 12.65
CA GLU A 35 0.93 1.14 11.35
C GLU A 35 1.30 -0.15 10.62
N LEU A 36 1.07 -0.16 9.31
CA LEU A 36 1.56 -1.18 8.39
C LEU A 36 2.48 -0.52 7.35
N LEU A 37 3.67 -1.08 7.11
CA LEU A 37 4.62 -0.56 6.11
C LEU A 37 4.91 -1.61 5.04
N LEU A 38 4.58 -1.27 3.80
CA LEU A 38 4.87 -2.10 2.62
C LEU A 38 6.01 -1.51 1.80
N GLY A 39 6.80 -2.38 1.19
CA GLY A 39 7.91 -2.06 0.30
C GLY A 39 7.65 -2.57 -1.11
N LEU A 40 8.18 -1.88 -2.10
CA LEU A 40 8.20 -2.32 -3.49
C LEU A 40 9.45 -1.79 -4.19
N VAL A 41 10.06 -2.60 -5.06
CA VAL A 41 11.20 -2.16 -5.89
C VAL A 41 10.86 -2.36 -7.35
N GLY A 42 11.16 -1.36 -8.18
CA GLY A 42 10.92 -1.46 -9.61
C GLY A 42 11.34 -0.21 -10.38
N ARG A 43 11.05 -0.24 -11.68
CA ARG A 43 11.17 0.86 -12.63
C ARG A 43 9.77 1.40 -12.93
N PHE A 44 9.15 2.09 -11.97
CA PHE A 44 7.74 2.50 -12.04
C PHE A 44 7.34 3.36 -13.25
N TRP A 45 8.32 3.95 -13.93
CA TRP A 45 8.14 4.75 -15.15
C TRP A 45 8.17 3.94 -16.45
N THR A 46 8.31 2.61 -16.39
CA THR A 46 8.21 1.72 -17.56
C THR A 46 6.82 1.10 -17.63
N VAL A 47 6.42 0.63 -18.82
CA VAL A 47 5.09 0.03 -19.05
C VAL A 47 4.84 -1.19 -18.15
N THR A 48 5.86 -2.03 -17.97
CA THR A 48 5.77 -3.25 -17.15
C THR A 48 6.13 -3.03 -15.69
N GLY A 49 6.66 -1.87 -15.32
CA GLY A 49 7.16 -1.54 -13.98
C GLY A 49 8.42 -2.29 -13.55
N ASP A 50 8.82 -3.37 -14.22
CA ASP A 50 9.98 -4.23 -13.90
C ASP A 50 10.17 -4.47 -12.39
N LEU A 51 9.11 -4.97 -11.76
CA LEU A 51 9.07 -5.19 -10.32
C LEU A 51 10.05 -6.28 -9.91
N GLN A 52 10.82 -6.01 -8.87
CA GLN A 52 11.75 -6.98 -8.28
C GLN A 52 11.06 -7.67 -7.10
N ARG A 53 10.95 -9.01 -7.17
CA ARG A 53 10.43 -9.81 -6.06
C ARG A 53 11.53 -9.98 -5.02
N LEU A 54 11.32 -9.41 -3.84
CA LEU A 54 12.29 -9.37 -2.75
C LEU A 54 11.58 -9.69 -1.43
N ASP A 55 12.33 -10.22 -0.48
CA ASP A 55 11.96 -10.20 0.93
C ASP A 55 12.36 -8.85 1.58
N ALA A 56 12.11 -8.70 2.88
CA ALA A 56 12.31 -7.43 3.56
C ALA A 56 13.81 -7.04 3.60
N ASP A 57 14.71 -8.00 3.76
CA ASP A 57 16.15 -7.75 3.79
C ASP A 57 16.72 -7.49 2.39
N GLY A 58 16.19 -8.17 1.37
CA GLY A 58 16.46 -7.88 -0.03
C GLY A 58 16.02 -6.47 -0.38
N PHE A 59 14.82 -6.04 0.05
CA PHE A 59 14.40 -4.65 -0.10
C PHE A 59 15.40 -3.69 0.56
N ARG A 60 15.79 -3.92 1.82
CA ARG A 60 16.72 -3.05 2.56
C ARG A 60 18.04 -2.88 1.82
N ARG A 61 18.64 -3.98 1.37
CA ARG A 61 19.96 -4.03 0.72
C ARG A 61 19.95 -3.68 -0.78
N PHE A 62 18.79 -3.46 -1.39
CA PHE A 62 18.71 -3.20 -2.83
C PHE A 62 19.24 -1.81 -3.19
N GLU A 63 20.30 -1.76 -4.00
CA GLU A 63 20.99 -0.51 -4.40
C GLU A 63 21.28 -0.43 -5.91
N ARG A 64 20.65 -1.29 -6.72
CA ARG A 64 20.92 -1.33 -8.17
C ARG A 64 20.48 -0.04 -8.85
N HIS A 65 21.40 0.62 -9.54
CA HIS A 65 21.10 1.76 -10.40
C HIS A 65 20.07 1.40 -11.48
N GLY A 66 19.28 2.38 -11.89
CA GLY A 66 18.20 2.23 -12.85
C GLY A 66 16.84 1.91 -12.21
N PHE A 67 16.76 1.81 -10.88
CA PHE A 67 15.56 1.41 -10.13
C PHE A 67 15.17 2.44 -9.07
N ALA A 68 13.96 2.29 -8.54
CA ALA A 68 13.48 3.00 -7.37
C ALA A 68 12.89 2.03 -6.34
N LYS A 69 13.02 2.41 -5.06
CA LYS A 69 12.36 1.79 -3.92
C LYS A 69 11.16 2.65 -3.54
N ALA A 70 10.00 2.05 -3.36
CA ALA A 70 8.83 2.70 -2.78
C ALA A 70 8.51 2.07 -1.43
N ALA A 71 8.26 2.91 -0.43
CA ALA A 71 7.72 2.53 0.86
C ALA A 71 6.32 3.15 0.98
N TRP A 72 5.33 2.35 1.36
CA TRP A 72 3.94 2.77 1.43
C TRP A 72 3.34 2.38 2.77
N ASN A 73 2.99 3.37 3.58
CA ASN A 73 2.45 3.12 4.92
C ASN A 73 0.93 3.27 4.99
N PHE A 74 0.34 2.59 5.97
CA PHE A 74 -1.03 2.77 6.42
C PHE A 74 -0.97 3.04 7.91
N HIS A 75 -1.28 4.26 8.31
CA HIS A 75 -1.18 4.68 9.70
C HIS A 75 -2.56 4.99 10.28
N LEU A 76 -2.83 4.39 11.44
CA LEU A 76 -4.04 4.53 12.23
C LEU A 76 -3.73 5.42 13.44
N ALA A 77 -4.53 6.46 13.62
CA ALA A 77 -4.45 7.34 14.78
C ALA A 77 -5.83 7.49 15.43
N PRO A 78 -5.94 7.51 16.78
CA PRO A 78 -7.18 7.86 17.45
C PRO A 78 -7.70 9.24 17.02
N ALA A 79 -9.01 9.36 16.79
CA ALA A 79 -9.67 10.59 16.35
C ALA A 79 -10.95 10.88 17.17
N GLY A 80 -11.00 10.38 18.40
CA GLY A 80 -12.15 10.44 19.33
C GLY A 80 -12.53 9.05 19.84
N GLU A 81 -13.46 8.99 20.80
CA GLU A 81 -13.80 7.78 21.58
C GLU A 81 -14.16 6.54 20.74
N ARG A 82 -14.66 6.72 19.51
CA ARG A 82 -15.02 5.62 18.58
C ARG A 82 -14.63 5.92 17.14
N LYS A 83 -13.60 6.74 16.94
CA LYS A 83 -13.16 7.14 15.60
C LYS A 83 -11.68 6.90 15.44
N THR A 84 -11.31 6.33 14.30
CA THR A 84 -9.91 6.14 13.90
C THR A 84 -9.67 6.88 12.60
N ARG A 85 -8.60 7.67 12.56
CA ARG A 85 -8.12 8.30 11.33
C ARG A 85 -7.14 7.35 10.66
N LEU A 86 -7.51 6.85 9.47
CA LEU A 86 -6.60 6.17 8.58
C LEU A 86 -5.92 7.18 7.65
N SER A 87 -4.60 7.11 7.55
CA SER A 87 -3.78 7.93 6.64
C SER A 87 -2.76 7.06 5.92
N THR A 88 -2.24 7.57 4.80
CA THR A 88 -1.30 6.83 3.98
C THR A 88 -0.31 7.77 3.30
N GLU A 89 0.94 7.34 3.22
CA GLU A 89 2.04 8.06 2.60
C GLU A 89 2.85 7.08 1.75
N THR A 90 3.20 7.49 0.53
CA THR A 90 4.15 6.76 -0.31
C THR A 90 5.42 7.57 -0.48
N ARG A 91 6.54 7.01 -0.02
CA ARG A 91 7.88 7.57 -0.12
C ARG A 91 8.64 6.82 -1.20
N VAL A 92 9.24 7.53 -2.15
CA VAL A 92 9.97 6.92 -3.26
C VAL A 92 11.41 7.40 -3.27
N LEU A 93 12.35 6.45 -3.18
CA LEU A 93 13.77 6.66 -3.32
C LEU A 93 14.22 6.17 -4.69
N CYS A 94 14.70 7.07 -5.55
CA CYS A 94 15.37 6.70 -6.79
C CYS A 94 16.85 6.46 -6.52
N LEU A 95 17.41 5.35 -7.01
CA LEU A 95 18.76 4.90 -6.65
C LEU A 95 19.88 5.52 -7.50
N ASP A 96 19.51 6.39 -8.45
CA ASP A 96 20.43 7.20 -9.22
C ASP A 96 19.70 8.43 -9.81
N GLU A 97 20.47 9.42 -10.26
CA GLU A 97 19.94 10.67 -10.78
C GLU A 97 19.16 10.49 -12.10
N ALA A 98 19.55 9.55 -12.97
CA ALA A 98 18.82 9.30 -14.20
C ALA A 98 17.42 8.71 -13.92
N SER A 99 17.33 7.78 -12.98
CA SER A 99 16.06 7.25 -12.45
C SER A 99 15.20 8.34 -11.82
N ARG A 100 15.81 9.23 -11.01
CA ARG A 100 15.11 10.39 -10.42
C ARG A 100 14.48 11.28 -11.49
N ARG A 101 15.21 11.61 -12.57
CA ARG A 101 14.68 12.41 -13.69
C ARG A 101 13.56 11.70 -14.45
N ARG A 102 13.64 10.38 -14.64
CA ARG A 102 12.57 9.58 -15.28
C ARG A 102 11.34 9.53 -14.40
N PHE A 103 11.51 9.20 -13.13
CA PHE A 103 10.43 9.15 -12.15
C PHE A 103 9.74 10.51 -12.01
N ARG A 104 10.47 11.62 -11.94
CA ARG A 104 9.86 12.97 -11.86
C ARG A 104 8.97 13.29 -13.06
N ARG A 105 9.40 12.96 -14.28
CA ARG A 105 8.61 13.16 -15.51
C ARG A 105 7.35 12.29 -15.51
N TYR A 106 7.51 11.01 -15.20
CA TYR A 106 6.40 10.08 -15.02
C TYR A 106 5.41 10.57 -13.96
N TRP A 107 5.92 11.01 -12.81
CA TRP A 107 5.11 11.48 -11.68
C TRP A 107 4.31 12.73 -12.05
N LEU A 108 4.88 13.68 -12.80
CA LEU A 108 4.14 14.86 -13.26
C LEU A 108 2.83 14.49 -14.00
N LEU A 109 2.85 13.41 -14.78
CA LEU A 109 1.69 12.93 -15.54
C LEU A 109 0.73 12.09 -14.69
N ILE A 110 1.26 11.20 -13.85
CA ILE A 110 0.46 10.18 -13.16
C ILE A 110 -0.08 10.64 -11.80
N ARG A 111 0.51 11.67 -11.20
CA ARG A 111 0.08 12.25 -9.90
C ARG A 111 -1.43 12.37 -9.69
N PRO A 112 -2.19 13.06 -10.57
CA PRO A 112 -3.62 13.27 -10.32
C PRO A 112 -4.40 11.95 -10.27
N PHE A 113 -4.08 11.01 -11.17
CA PHE A 113 -4.70 9.68 -11.19
C PHE A 113 -4.32 8.85 -9.97
N SER A 114 -3.03 8.89 -9.59
CA SER A 114 -2.54 8.20 -8.40
C SER A 114 -3.22 8.69 -7.13
N GLU A 115 -3.40 10.01 -7.00
CA GLU A 115 -4.11 10.60 -5.87
C GLU A 115 -5.59 10.19 -5.83
N LEU A 116 -6.27 10.19 -6.97
CA LEU A 116 -7.66 9.74 -7.06
C LEU A 116 -7.80 8.27 -6.62
N ILE A 117 -6.95 7.37 -7.12
CA ILE A 117 -6.98 5.95 -6.76
C ILE A 117 -6.78 5.77 -5.25
N ARG A 118 -5.83 6.48 -4.63
CA ARG A 118 -5.61 6.43 -3.18
C ARG A 118 -6.84 6.92 -2.40
N ARG A 119 -7.48 8.00 -2.84
CA ARG A 119 -8.70 8.52 -2.20
C ARG A 119 -9.86 7.53 -2.30
N ILE A 120 -10.05 6.88 -3.46
CA ILE A 120 -11.07 5.85 -3.63
C ILE A 120 -10.77 4.64 -2.73
N MET A 121 -9.53 4.19 -2.69
CA MET A 121 -9.09 3.09 -1.83
C MET A 121 -9.34 3.36 -0.35
N LEU A 122 -8.97 4.55 0.16
CA LEU A 122 -9.22 4.92 1.56
C LEU A 122 -10.72 4.97 1.88
N ARG A 123 -11.56 5.47 0.96
CA ARG A 123 -13.03 5.46 1.12
C ARG A 123 -13.57 4.03 1.18
N GLU A 124 -13.04 3.14 0.36
CA GLU A 124 -13.45 1.73 0.35
C GLU A 124 -13.03 1.01 1.64
N ILE A 125 -11.80 1.25 2.12
CA ILE A 125 -11.35 0.72 3.42
C ILE A 125 -12.27 1.21 4.54
N ARG A 126 -12.61 2.51 4.55
CA ARG A 126 -13.56 3.08 5.51
C ARG A 126 -14.91 2.39 5.46
N ARG A 127 -15.52 2.27 4.26
CA ARG A 127 -16.83 1.63 4.08
C ARG A 127 -16.85 0.22 4.65
N ARG A 128 -15.81 -0.57 4.38
CA ARG A 128 -15.67 -1.95 4.89
C ARG A 128 -15.50 -1.99 6.40
N ALA A 129 -14.65 -1.13 6.94
CA ALA A 129 -14.42 -1.09 8.38
C ALA A 129 -15.71 -0.72 9.14
N GLU A 130 -16.49 0.22 8.61
CA GLU A 130 -17.77 0.64 9.20
C GLU A 130 -18.91 -0.38 8.97
N SER A 131 -18.89 -1.15 7.88
CA SER A 131 -19.89 -2.21 7.63
C SER A 131 -19.59 -3.51 8.38
N SER A 132 -18.33 -3.71 8.76
CA SER A 132 -17.86 -4.86 9.54
C SER A 132 -18.09 -4.58 11.03
N THR A 133 -19.34 -4.36 11.44
CA THR A 133 -19.68 -4.24 12.86
C THR A 133 -19.37 -5.57 13.55
N HIS A 134 -18.18 -5.69 14.14
CA HIS A 134 -17.98 -6.58 15.28
C HIS A 134 -18.61 -5.88 16.48
N PRO A 135 -19.59 -6.50 17.18
CA PRO A 135 -20.03 -5.98 18.46
C PRO A 135 -18.82 -5.90 19.37
N VAL A 136 -18.50 -4.68 19.83
CA VAL A 136 -17.54 -4.47 20.91
C VAL A 136 -18.16 -5.11 22.14
N SER A 137 -17.66 -6.28 22.54
CA SER A 137 -17.98 -6.86 23.84
C SER A 137 -17.56 -5.86 24.91
N ALA A 138 -18.56 -5.39 25.66
CA ALA A 138 -18.41 -4.56 26.85
C ALA A 138 -17.79 -5.36 28.00
#